data_AF-A0A378AYT8-F1
#
_entry.id   AF-A0A378AYT8-F1
#
_cell.length_a   1.000
_cell.length_b   1.000
_cell.length_c   1.000
_cell.angle_alpha   90.00
_cell.angle_beta   90.00
_cell.angle_gamma   90.00
#
_symmetry.space_group_name_H-M   'P 1'
#
loop_
_entity.id
_entity.type
_entity.pdbx_description
1 polymer ?
#
loop_
_entity_poly.entity_id
_entity_poly.type
_entity_poly.pdbx_seq_one_letter_code
_entity_poly.pdbx_strand_id
1 'polypeptide(L)'
;MRMADEAAALGVERFIIDDGWFKGRNDDWAALGDWYLDEKKYPYGLTPIIDHVKSLGMEFGIWVEPEMINPDSDLYRAHPDWVLALPGYTPLTGRHQFVLNLNIPEAFDYLLERMSWLLGEHAVDYVKWDMNRELVQPGHQGRAAADAQTRQFYRLLDTLVARFPHIEFESCSSGGGRIDYEVLKRKPSLLGV
;
A
#
# COMPACT_ATOMS: atom_id res chain seq x y z
N MET A 1 18.78 -7.01 9.44
CA MET A 1 19.06 -7.56 10.77
C MET A 1 19.64 -6.52 11.71
N ARG A 2 20.86 -6.00 11.49
CA ARG A 2 21.51 -5.02 12.39
C ARG A 2 20.62 -3.88 12.94
N MET A 3 19.80 -3.24 12.10
CA MET A 3 18.89 -2.18 12.57
C MET A 3 17.82 -2.69 13.55
N ALA A 4 17.34 -3.92 13.38
CA ALA A 4 16.39 -4.54 14.29
C ALA A 4 17.06 -4.88 15.64
N ASP A 5 18.30 -5.39 15.62
CA ASP A 5 19.09 -5.62 16.84
C ASP A 5 19.29 -4.32 17.63
N GLU A 6 19.71 -3.25 16.94
CA GLU A 6 19.93 -1.93 17.53
C GLU A 6 18.61 -1.33 18.07
N ALA A 7 17.50 -1.48 17.35
CA ALA A 7 16.17 -1.03 17.80
C ALA A 7 15.69 -1.78 19.05
N ALA A 8 15.84 -3.10 19.09
CA ALA A 8 15.46 -3.92 20.24
C ALA A 8 16.27 -3.55 21.49
N ALA A 9 17.58 -3.28 21.33
CA ALA A 9 18.44 -2.84 22.42
C ALA A 9 18.02 -1.48 23.02
N LEU A 10 17.31 -0.65 22.24
CA LEU A 10 16.74 0.62 22.69
C LEU A 10 15.35 0.47 23.32
N GLY A 11 14.77 -0.73 23.34
CA GLY A 11 13.42 -0.98 23.84
C GLY A 11 12.31 -0.59 22.87
N VAL A 12 12.62 -0.51 21.56
CA VAL A 12 11.59 -0.35 20.52
C VAL A 12 10.69 -1.58 20.49
N GLU A 13 9.38 -1.39 20.34
CA GLU A 13 8.39 -2.47 20.36
C GLU A 13 7.94 -2.90 18.96
N ARG A 14 8.26 -2.11 17.92
CA ARG A 14 7.83 -2.35 16.54
C ARG A 14 8.90 -1.97 15.52
N PHE A 15 9.17 -2.86 14.57
CA PHE A 15 10.07 -2.63 13.46
C PHE A 15 9.31 -2.65 12.14
N ILE A 16 9.36 -1.56 11.37
CA ILE A 16 8.61 -1.41 10.12
C ILE A 16 9.59 -1.40 8.94
N ILE A 17 9.34 -2.24 7.93
CA ILE A 17 9.97 -2.09 6.62
C ILE A 17 9.12 -1.11 5.80
N ASP A 18 9.70 0.05 5.50
CA ASP A 18 9.05 1.09 4.69
C ASP A 18 9.23 0.84 3.17
N ASP A 19 8.97 1.83 2.32
CA ASP A 19 9.03 1.74 0.85
C ASP A 19 10.32 1.07 0.34
N GLY A 20 10.20 0.33 -0.76
CA GLY A 20 11.31 -0.33 -1.45
C GLY A 20 11.38 -1.84 -1.31
N TRP A 21 10.49 -2.50 -0.56
CA TRP A 21 10.57 -3.96 -0.36
C TRP A 21 10.10 -4.79 -1.56
N PHE A 22 9.31 -4.19 -2.45
CA PHE A 22 8.67 -4.85 -3.59
C PHE A 22 9.45 -4.66 -4.90
N LYS A 23 9.16 -5.55 -5.85
CA LYS A 23 9.91 -5.79 -7.08
C LYS A 23 10.18 -4.50 -7.85
N GLY A 24 11.46 -4.15 -8.01
CA GLY A 24 11.88 -3.05 -8.89
C GLY A 24 11.82 -1.65 -8.25
N ARG A 25 11.39 -1.53 -6.99
CA ARG A 25 11.26 -0.26 -6.28
C ARG A 25 12.59 0.25 -5.72
N ASN A 26 13.44 0.86 -6.55
CA ASN A 26 14.72 1.43 -6.10
C ASN A 26 14.68 2.96 -5.86
N ASP A 27 13.63 3.60 -6.36
CA ASP A 27 13.31 5.01 -6.20
C ASP A 27 11.79 5.19 -6.34
N ASP A 28 11.31 6.44 -6.29
CA ASP A 28 9.88 6.74 -6.40
C ASP A 28 9.34 6.80 -7.84
N TRP A 29 10.18 6.56 -8.86
CA TRP A 29 9.80 6.64 -10.28
C TRP A 29 9.16 5.36 -10.83
N ALA A 30 9.30 4.23 -10.12
CA ALA A 30 8.92 2.92 -10.63
C ALA A 30 8.25 2.00 -9.60
N ALA A 31 7.65 0.92 -10.12
CA ALA A 31 7.15 -0.25 -9.41
C ALA A 31 5.86 -0.12 -8.58
N LEU A 32 5.31 1.06 -8.29
CA LEU A 32 3.98 1.13 -7.67
C LEU A 32 2.97 0.41 -8.56
N GLY A 33 2.17 -0.45 -7.92
CA GLY A 33 1.30 -1.42 -8.58
C GLY A 33 1.85 -2.85 -8.53
N ASP A 34 3.17 -3.05 -8.54
CA ASP A 34 3.82 -4.37 -8.60
C ASP A 34 4.10 -4.94 -7.19
N TRP A 35 3.03 -5.26 -6.46
CA TRP A 35 3.07 -5.77 -5.08
C TRP A 35 3.55 -7.23 -4.98
N TYR A 36 4.75 -7.49 -5.49
CA TYR A 36 5.49 -8.75 -5.44
C TYR A 36 6.80 -8.52 -4.70
N LEU A 37 7.30 -9.53 -3.98
CA LEU A 37 8.57 -9.40 -3.28
C LEU A 37 9.72 -9.15 -4.27
N ASP A 38 10.63 -8.24 -3.93
CA ASP A 38 11.90 -8.12 -4.65
C ASP A 38 12.87 -9.22 -4.20
N GLU A 39 12.93 -10.33 -4.95
CA GLU A 39 13.83 -11.44 -4.67
C GLU A 39 15.33 -11.08 -4.77
N LYS A 40 15.70 -9.95 -5.39
CA LYS A 40 17.10 -9.48 -5.37
C LYS A 40 17.44 -8.86 -4.02
N LYS A 41 16.49 -8.18 -3.38
CA LYS A 41 16.64 -7.58 -2.04
C LYS A 41 16.42 -8.61 -0.94
N TYR A 42 15.48 -9.53 -1.17
CA TYR A 42 15.06 -10.57 -0.22
C TYR A 42 15.13 -11.96 -0.89
N PRO A 43 16.35 -12.47 -1.19
CA PRO A 43 16.53 -13.75 -1.88
C PRO A 43 16.01 -14.97 -1.12
N TYR A 44 15.69 -14.80 0.17
CA TYR A 44 15.17 -15.84 1.05
C TYR A 44 13.77 -15.52 1.57
N GLY A 45 13.04 -14.61 0.92
CA GLY A 45 11.74 -14.14 1.41
C GLY A 45 11.84 -13.09 2.51
N LEU A 46 10.69 -12.63 3.01
CA LEU A 46 10.60 -11.78 4.20
C LEU A 46 10.67 -12.59 5.51
N THR A 47 10.40 -13.90 5.46
CA THR A 47 10.36 -14.75 6.66
C THR A 47 11.59 -14.62 7.56
N PRO A 48 12.84 -14.63 7.05
CA PRO A 48 14.01 -14.49 7.92
C PRO A 48 14.07 -13.17 8.71
N ILE A 49 13.63 -12.04 8.11
CA ILE A 49 13.62 -10.75 8.81
C ILE A 49 12.44 -10.65 9.78
N ILE A 50 11.29 -11.20 9.41
CA ILE A 50 10.12 -11.28 10.29
C ILE A 50 10.45 -12.12 11.53
N ASP A 51 10.99 -13.32 11.34
CA ASP A 51 11.36 -14.23 12.43
C ASP A 51 12.40 -13.60 13.34
N HIS A 52 13.38 -12.91 12.76
CA HIS A 52 14.39 -12.20 13.53
C HIS A 52 13.79 -11.07 14.37
N VAL A 53 12.97 -10.19 13.77
CA VAL A 53 12.27 -9.11 14.49
C VAL A 53 11.42 -9.67 15.63
N LYS A 54 10.63 -10.71 15.36
CA LYS A 54 9.78 -11.35 16.37
C LYS A 54 10.59 -12.06 17.46
N SER A 55 11.74 -12.66 17.13
CA SER A 55 12.63 -13.28 18.12
C SER A 55 13.22 -12.27 19.11
N LEU A 56 13.30 -11.00 18.72
CA LEU A 56 13.71 -9.88 19.57
C LEU A 56 12.57 -9.32 20.42
N GLY A 57 11.36 -9.88 20.33
CA GLY A 57 10.18 -9.44 21.07
C GLY A 57 9.47 -8.23 20.47
N MET A 58 9.81 -7.83 19.23
CA MET A 58 9.17 -6.72 18.52
C MET A 58 8.07 -7.20 17.57
N GLU A 59 7.09 -6.35 17.33
CA GLU A 59 6.14 -6.47 16.23
C GLU A 59 6.80 -6.18 14.89
N PHE A 60 6.36 -6.88 13.84
CA PHE A 60 6.79 -6.64 12.48
C PHE A 60 5.72 -5.85 11.71
N GLY A 61 6.12 -4.71 11.16
CA GLY A 61 5.29 -3.87 10.31
C GLY A 61 5.80 -3.75 8.87
N ILE A 62 4.89 -3.40 7.95
CA ILE A 62 5.23 -3.20 6.54
C ILE A 62 4.45 -2.03 5.92
N TRP A 63 5.08 -1.32 5.00
CA TRP A 63 4.48 -0.21 4.25
C TRP A 63 3.86 -0.69 2.93
N VAL A 64 2.73 -0.09 2.56
CA VAL A 64 2.06 -0.27 1.26
C VAL A 64 1.44 1.04 0.77
N GLU A 65 1.27 1.20 -0.54
CA GLU A 65 0.54 2.32 -1.16
C GLU A 65 -0.41 1.80 -2.27
N PRO A 66 -1.42 0.99 -1.91
CA PRO A 66 -2.11 0.12 -2.87
C PRO A 66 -2.85 0.87 -3.98
N GLU A 67 -3.25 2.11 -3.72
CA GLU A 67 -4.09 2.93 -4.60
C GLU A 67 -3.32 3.51 -5.81
N MET A 68 -2.02 3.25 -5.93
CA MET A 68 -1.13 3.92 -6.88
C MET A 68 -0.51 2.97 -7.90
N ILE A 69 -0.15 3.55 -9.05
CA ILE A 69 0.47 2.83 -10.16
C ILE A 69 1.51 3.72 -10.86
N ASN A 70 2.74 3.25 -11.02
CA ASN A 70 3.77 3.98 -11.79
C ASN A 70 3.64 3.68 -13.29
N PRO A 71 3.95 4.65 -14.19
CA PRO A 71 4.13 4.38 -15.61
C PRO A 71 5.19 3.30 -15.89
N ASP A 72 6.25 3.27 -15.07
CA ASP A 72 7.24 2.19 -15.09
C ASP A 72 6.87 1.11 -14.05
N SER A 73 5.85 0.32 -14.37
CA SER A 73 5.45 -0.89 -13.63
C SER A 73 4.98 -1.97 -14.61
N ASP A 74 5.11 -3.23 -14.21
CA ASP A 74 4.56 -4.36 -14.98
C ASP A 74 3.03 -4.24 -15.04
N LEU A 75 2.39 -3.82 -13.95
CA LEU A 75 0.94 -3.57 -13.90
C LEU A 75 0.50 -2.54 -14.95
N TYR A 76 1.20 -1.41 -15.08
CA TYR A 76 0.82 -0.37 -16.06
C TYR A 76 1.08 -0.84 -17.50
N ARG A 77 2.16 -1.57 -17.74
CA ARG A 77 2.44 -2.16 -19.07
C ARG A 77 1.35 -3.15 -19.49
N ALA A 78 0.83 -3.94 -18.55
CA ALA A 78 -0.23 -4.91 -18.81
C ALA A 78 -1.62 -4.27 -18.90
N HIS A 79 -1.89 -3.27 -18.06
CA HIS A 79 -3.20 -2.64 -17.89
C HIS A 79 -3.12 -1.11 -17.86
N PRO A 80 -2.71 -0.46 -18.97
CA PRO A 80 -2.63 1.00 -19.02
C PRO A 80 -4.01 1.68 -18.86
N ASP A 81 -5.08 0.94 -19.16
CA ASP A 81 -6.49 1.35 -19.01
C ASP A 81 -6.96 1.35 -17.55
N TRP A 82 -6.19 0.82 -16.61
CA TRP A 82 -6.54 0.82 -15.18
C TRP A 82 -6.26 2.14 -14.47
N VAL A 83 -5.72 3.15 -15.15
CA VAL A 83 -5.53 4.48 -14.56
C VAL A 83 -6.87 5.19 -14.37
N LEU A 84 -7.07 5.79 -13.20
CA LEU A 84 -8.22 6.65 -12.90
C LEU A 84 -8.07 7.98 -13.65
N ALA A 85 -8.69 8.08 -14.83
CA ALA A 85 -8.60 9.24 -15.69
C ALA A 85 -9.91 9.50 -16.46
N LEU A 86 -10.12 10.77 -16.84
CA LEU A 86 -11.24 11.16 -17.68
C LEU A 86 -10.84 11.15 -19.17
N PRO A 87 -11.57 10.42 -20.05
CA PRO A 87 -11.29 10.43 -21.49
C PRO A 87 -11.28 11.85 -22.06
N GLY A 88 -10.34 12.12 -22.98
CA GLY A 88 -10.16 13.43 -23.61
C GLY A 88 -9.21 14.39 -22.88
N TYR A 89 -8.73 14.02 -21.69
CA TYR A 89 -7.71 14.77 -20.96
C TYR A 89 -6.40 13.97 -20.88
N THR A 90 -5.27 14.69 -20.84
CA THR A 90 -3.96 14.07 -20.63
C THR A 90 -3.78 13.77 -19.13
N PRO A 91 -3.57 12.49 -18.74
CA PRO A 91 -3.29 12.15 -17.35
C PRO A 91 -1.98 12.80 -16.88
N LEU A 92 -2.01 13.44 -15.71
CA LEU A 92 -0.83 14.05 -15.10
C LEU A 92 -0.36 13.21 -13.91
N THR A 93 0.95 12.94 -13.89
CA THR A 93 1.60 12.33 -12.74
C THR A 93 1.75 13.35 -11.60
N GLY A 94 1.58 12.91 -10.36
CA GLY A 94 2.10 13.59 -9.16
C GLY A 94 3.05 12.60 -8.51
N ARG A 95 4.23 13.04 -8.05
CA ARG A 95 5.29 12.13 -7.56
C ARG A 95 5.55 10.93 -8.50
N HIS A 96 5.54 11.18 -9.82
CA HIS A 96 5.80 10.19 -10.88
C HIS A 96 4.86 8.97 -10.93
N GLN A 97 3.73 9.01 -10.23
CA GLN A 97 2.74 7.94 -10.21
C GLN A 97 1.37 8.44 -10.68
N PHE A 98 0.49 7.52 -11.07
CA PHE A 98 -0.95 7.72 -11.28
C PHE A 98 -1.74 7.06 -10.15
N VAL A 99 -3.05 7.29 -10.14
CA VAL A 99 -4.00 6.60 -9.26
C VAL A 99 -4.60 5.42 -10.00
N LEU A 100 -4.62 4.25 -9.38
CA LEU A 100 -5.28 3.05 -9.88
C LEU A 100 -6.81 3.17 -9.72
N ASN A 101 -7.56 2.83 -10.76
CA ASN A 101 -9.02 2.92 -10.77
C ASN A 101 -9.66 1.72 -10.07
N LEU A 102 -10.03 1.88 -8.80
CA LEU A 102 -10.65 0.82 -8.00
C LEU A 102 -12.10 0.52 -8.40
N ASN A 103 -12.67 1.30 -9.33
CA ASN A 103 -13.99 1.02 -9.89
C ASN A 103 -13.94 -0.08 -10.96
N ILE A 104 -12.75 -0.46 -11.42
CA ILE A 104 -12.54 -1.62 -12.29
C ILE A 104 -12.46 -2.86 -11.39
N PRO A 105 -13.40 -3.82 -11.49
CA PRO A 105 -13.43 -4.99 -10.63
C PRO A 105 -12.11 -5.77 -10.61
N GLU A 106 -11.48 -5.93 -11.77
CA GLU A 106 -10.22 -6.65 -11.93
C GLU A 106 -9.06 -5.95 -11.22
N ALA A 107 -9.01 -4.61 -11.25
CA ALA A 107 -8.00 -3.83 -10.53
C ALA A 107 -8.20 -3.93 -9.01
N PHE A 108 -9.45 -3.91 -8.56
CA PHE A 108 -9.78 -4.11 -7.16
C PHE A 108 -9.40 -5.51 -6.69
N ASP A 109 -9.79 -6.54 -7.44
CA ASP A 109 -9.54 -7.94 -7.10
C ASP A 109 -8.04 -8.25 -7.10
N TYR A 110 -7.29 -7.68 -8.05
CA TYR A 110 -5.82 -7.73 -8.05
C TYR A 110 -5.24 -7.19 -6.74
N LEU A 111 -5.59 -5.96 -6.33
CA LEU A 111 -5.06 -5.40 -5.08
C LEU A 111 -5.48 -6.23 -3.87
N LEU A 112 -6.73 -6.68 -3.82
CA LEU A 112 -7.23 -7.50 -2.73
C LEU A 112 -6.45 -8.82 -2.64
N GLU A 113 -6.16 -9.45 -3.78
CA GLU A 113 -5.33 -10.66 -3.85
C GLU A 113 -3.91 -10.38 -3.34
N ARG A 114 -3.24 -9.35 -3.89
CA ARG A 114 -1.85 -9.04 -3.51
C ARG A 114 -1.70 -8.67 -2.05
N MET A 115 -2.62 -7.88 -1.51
CA MET A 115 -2.63 -7.54 -0.08
C MET A 115 -3.00 -8.76 0.77
N SER A 116 -3.94 -9.60 0.33
CA SER A 116 -4.27 -10.83 1.07
C SER A 116 -3.09 -11.82 1.10
N TRP A 117 -2.33 -11.93 0.01
CA TRP A 117 -1.09 -12.71 -0.01
C TRP A 117 -0.07 -12.15 0.98
N LEU A 118 0.18 -10.83 0.94
CA LEU A 118 1.14 -10.18 1.83
C LEU A 118 0.79 -10.40 3.30
N LEU A 119 -0.48 -10.22 3.67
CA LEU A 119 -0.94 -10.27 5.05
C LEU A 119 -1.30 -11.69 5.53
N GLY A 120 -1.48 -12.64 4.60
CA GLY A 120 -1.82 -14.03 4.90
C GLY A 120 -0.62 -14.97 4.94
N GLU A 121 0.40 -14.72 4.11
CA GLU A 121 1.60 -15.57 4.01
C GLU A 121 2.75 -15.10 4.91
N HIS A 122 2.63 -13.90 5.49
CA HIS A 122 3.63 -13.31 6.36
C HIS A 122 3.03 -12.91 7.69
N ALA A 123 3.77 -13.12 8.77
CA ALA A 123 3.33 -12.77 10.12
C ALA A 123 3.50 -11.27 10.38
N VAL A 124 2.70 -10.47 9.67
CA VAL A 124 2.62 -9.01 9.79
C VAL A 124 1.70 -8.66 10.96
N ASP A 125 2.14 -7.77 11.82
CA ASP A 125 1.34 -7.25 12.94
C ASP A 125 0.78 -5.85 12.64
N TYR A 126 1.44 -5.12 11.73
CA TYR A 126 1.13 -3.72 11.45
C TYR A 126 1.33 -3.36 9.96
N VAL A 127 0.43 -2.55 9.41
CA VAL A 127 0.48 -2.05 8.03
C VAL A 127 0.44 -0.53 8.02
N LYS A 128 1.48 0.12 7.49
CA LYS A 128 1.43 1.55 7.16
C LYS A 128 0.84 1.69 5.75
N TRP A 129 -0.41 2.14 5.67
CA TRP A 129 -1.14 2.32 4.42
C TRP A 129 -1.02 3.76 3.95
N ASP A 130 -0.25 4.00 2.89
CA ASP A 130 0.04 5.33 2.38
C ASP A 130 -0.75 5.69 1.11
N MET A 131 -0.73 6.98 0.78
CA MET A 131 -1.37 7.57 -0.40
C MET A 131 -0.71 8.94 -0.69
N ASN A 132 0.19 9.00 -1.67
CA ASN A 132 1.13 10.11 -1.87
C ASN A 132 0.82 11.05 -3.05
N ARG A 133 -0.44 11.15 -3.50
CA ARG A 133 -0.86 12.16 -4.48
C ARG A 133 -2.36 12.42 -4.47
N GLU A 134 -2.79 13.60 -4.89
CA GLU A 134 -4.23 13.88 -5.04
C GLU A 134 -4.85 13.16 -6.25
N LEU A 135 -6.19 13.01 -6.20
CA LEU A 135 -6.99 12.60 -7.35
C LEU A 135 -7.10 13.76 -8.35
N VAL A 136 -6.46 13.61 -9.51
CA VAL A 136 -6.52 14.60 -10.60
C VAL A 136 -7.44 14.08 -11.69
N GLN A 137 -8.53 14.80 -11.96
CA GLN A 137 -9.54 14.45 -12.97
C GLN A 137 -10.08 13.01 -12.84
N PRO A 138 -10.58 12.62 -11.65
CA PRO A 138 -11.02 11.25 -11.40
C PRO A 138 -12.24 10.91 -12.27
N GLY A 139 -12.02 10.10 -13.30
CA GLY A 139 -13.02 9.69 -14.28
C GLY A 139 -13.14 8.18 -14.40
N HIS A 140 -14.36 7.69 -14.62
CA HIS A 140 -14.62 6.30 -14.99
C HIS A 140 -15.87 6.26 -15.87
N GLN A 141 -15.81 5.54 -17.01
CA GLN A 141 -16.92 5.43 -17.97
C GLN A 141 -17.51 6.79 -18.38
N GLY A 142 -16.66 7.80 -18.57
CA GLY A 142 -17.06 9.15 -18.98
C GLY A 142 -17.78 9.97 -17.90
N ARG A 143 -17.72 9.55 -16.62
CA ARG A 143 -18.34 10.25 -15.49
C ARG A 143 -17.32 10.56 -14.40
N ALA A 144 -17.60 11.57 -13.59
CA ALA A 144 -16.83 11.85 -12.39
C ALA A 144 -16.90 10.64 -11.44
N ALA A 145 -15.75 10.24 -10.90
CA ALA A 145 -15.60 8.99 -10.15
C ALA A 145 -14.90 9.17 -8.79
N ALA A 146 -14.74 10.40 -8.29
CA ALA A 146 -14.10 10.65 -6.99
C ALA A 146 -14.82 9.94 -5.83
N ASP A 147 -16.13 10.14 -5.68
CA ASP A 147 -16.92 9.48 -4.62
C ASP A 147 -16.89 7.95 -4.76
N ALA A 148 -17.04 7.44 -5.98
CA ALA A 148 -17.01 6.02 -6.25
C ALA A 148 -15.63 5.42 -5.91
N GLN A 149 -14.52 6.07 -6.30
CA GLN A 149 -13.16 5.69 -5.93
C GLN A 149 -12.98 5.64 -4.41
N THR A 150 -13.45 6.66 -3.68
CA THR A 150 -13.37 6.70 -2.21
C THR A 150 -14.15 5.54 -1.57
N ARG A 151 -15.35 5.22 -2.08
CA ARG A 151 -16.14 4.07 -1.59
C ARG A 151 -15.45 2.73 -1.87
N GLN A 152 -14.74 2.60 -2.99
CA GLN A 152 -13.97 1.40 -3.28
C GLN A 152 -12.74 1.28 -2.37
N PHE A 153 -12.03 2.38 -2.09
CA PHE A 153 -10.99 2.39 -1.07
C PHE A 153 -11.53 1.92 0.29
N TYR A 154 -12.65 2.47 0.75
CA TYR A 154 -13.30 2.02 1.98
C TYR A 154 -13.63 0.53 1.95
N ARG A 155 -14.20 0.03 0.85
CA ARG A 155 -14.51 -1.39 0.69
C ARG A 155 -13.26 -2.26 0.77
N LEU A 156 -12.15 -1.84 0.15
CA LEU A 156 -10.89 -2.57 0.19
C LEU A 156 -10.35 -2.66 1.62
N LEU A 157 -10.29 -1.51 2.31
CA LEU A 157 -9.85 -1.44 3.70
C LEU A 157 -10.74 -2.27 4.62
N ASP A 158 -12.07 -2.13 4.53
CA ASP A 158 -13.05 -2.89 5.31
C ASP A 158 -12.88 -4.41 5.09
N THR A 159 -12.63 -4.82 3.85
CA THR A 159 -12.42 -6.23 3.50
C THR A 159 -11.15 -6.78 4.13
N LEU A 160 -10.05 -6.03 4.10
CA LEU A 160 -8.77 -6.46 4.66
C LEU A 160 -8.79 -6.46 6.19
N VAL A 161 -9.36 -5.44 6.82
CA VAL A 161 -9.55 -5.37 8.28
C VAL A 161 -10.41 -6.55 8.77
N ALA A 162 -11.47 -6.91 8.04
CA ALA A 162 -12.30 -8.06 8.38
C ALA A 162 -11.56 -9.40 8.23
N ARG A 163 -10.68 -9.53 7.22
CA ARG A 163 -9.88 -10.75 6.97
C ARG A 163 -8.74 -10.90 7.97
N PHE A 164 -8.13 -9.80 8.38
CA PHE A 164 -6.93 -9.77 9.22
C PHE A 164 -7.16 -8.91 10.47
N PRO A 165 -8.11 -9.29 11.36
CA PRO A 165 -8.51 -8.45 12.51
C PRO A 165 -7.43 -8.30 13.60
N HIS A 166 -6.33 -9.05 13.49
CA HIS A 166 -5.17 -8.98 14.38
C HIS A 166 -4.12 -7.97 13.90
N ILE A 167 -4.24 -7.48 12.66
CA ILE A 167 -3.31 -6.51 12.08
C ILE A 167 -3.79 -5.10 12.40
N GLU A 168 -2.89 -4.27 12.94
CA GLU A 168 -3.10 -2.84 13.06
C GLU A 168 -2.83 -2.16 11.72
N PHE A 169 -3.81 -1.45 11.17
CA PHE A 169 -3.60 -0.61 9.98
C PHE A 169 -3.34 0.82 10.44
N GLU A 170 -2.35 1.51 9.90
CA GLU A 170 -2.15 2.94 10.12
C GLU A 170 -2.40 3.69 8.81
N SER A 171 -3.28 4.69 8.85
CA SER A 171 -3.52 5.55 7.69
C SER A 171 -2.43 6.62 7.58
N CYS A 172 -1.83 6.68 6.40
CA CYS A 172 -0.92 7.72 5.94
C CYS A 172 -1.40 8.23 4.58
N SER A 173 -1.19 9.52 4.32
CA SER A 173 -1.37 10.11 3.00
C SER A 173 -0.44 11.30 2.89
N SER A 174 0.83 11.04 2.55
CA SER A 174 1.93 12.00 2.69
C SER A 174 1.95 12.66 4.08
N GLY A 175 1.80 11.83 5.12
CA GLY A 175 1.47 12.30 6.47
C GLY A 175 -0.06 12.37 6.66
N GLY A 176 -0.57 13.55 6.99
CA GLY A 176 -1.95 13.74 7.45
C GLY A 176 -3.01 14.01 6.38
N GLY A 177 -2.74 13.75 5.09
CA GLY A 177 -3.64 14.11 3.99
C GLY A 177 -5.01 13.44 4.01
N ARG A 178 -5.14 12.35 4.78
CA ARG A 178 -6.38 11.56 4.92
C ARG A 178 -6.61 11.15 6.38
N ILE A 179 -6.69 12.16 7.25
CA ILE A 179 -7.10 12.04 8.66
C ILE A 179 -8.57 12.44 8.77
N ASP A 180 -9.47 11.49 8.49
CA ASP A 180 -10.91 11.71 8.56
C ASP A 180 -11.64 10.62 9.33
N TYR A 181 -12.89 10.92 9.69
CA TYR A 181 -13.71 10.06 10.54
C TYR A 181 -14.12 8.75 9.87
N GLU A 182 -14.27 8.73 8.54
CA GLU A 182 -14.61 7.50 7.83
C GLU A 182 -13.43 6.54 7.80
N VAL A 183 -12.20 7.04 7.67
CA VAL A 183 -11.01 6.19 7.84
C VAL A 183 -10.94 5.65 9.27
N LEU A 184 -11.04 6.51 10.29
CA LEU A 184 -10.98 6.10 11.70
C LEU A 184 -12.01 5.02 12.11
N LYS A 185 -13.24 5.08 11.59
CA LYS A 185 -14.29 4.09 11.86
C LYS A 185 -13.89 2.65 11.51
N ARG A 186 -12.94 2.49 10.61
CA ARG A 186 -12.48 1.22 10.06
C ARG A 186 -11.33 0.61 10.89
N LYS A 187 -11.08 1.19 12.07
CA LYS A 187 -10.02 0.84 13.03
C LYS A 187 -8.57 1.01 12.58
N PRO A 188 -8.21 1.92 11.65
CA PRO A 188 -6.82 2.27 11.51
C PRO A 188 -6.38 3.18 12.67
N SER A 189 -5.16 3.00 13.16
CA SER A 189 -4.44 4.11 13.81
C SER A 189 -4.13 5.18 12.75
N LEU A 190 -3.82 6.39 13.20
CA LEU A 190 -3.46 7.49 12.31
C LEU A 190 -1.99 7.80 12.54
N LEU A 191 -1.23 8.01 11.46
CA LEU A 191 0.11 8.57 11.61
C LEU A 191 -0.03 9.97 12.23
N GLY A 192 0.45 10.10 13.47
CA GLY A 192 0.56 11.40 14.14
C GLY A 192 1.57 12.27 13.40
N VAL A 193 1.18 13.50 13.08
CA VAL A 193 2.06 14.52 12.49
C VAL A 193 3.08 15.01 13.51
#